data_AF-A0A0F9QIY8-F1
#
_entry.id   AF-A0A0F9QIY8-F1
#
_cell.length_a   1.000
_cell.length_b   1.000
_cell.length_c   1.000
_cell.angle_alpha   90.00
_cell.angle_beta   90.00
_cell.angle_gamma   90.00
#
_symmetry.space_group_name_H-M   'P 1'
#
loop_
_entity.id
_entity.type
_entity.pdbx_description
1 polymer ?
#
loop_
_entity_poly.entity_id
_entity_poly.type
_entity_poly.pdbx_seq_one_letter_code
_entity_poly.pdbx_strand_id
1 'polypeptide(L)' 'HQNQEMAGEPSILLTSGMLRTVLSRFVKYTIPGLRVMSYQEVPDERQIKIVSSVGQQ' A
#
# COMPACT_ATOMS: atom_id res chain seq x y z
N HIS A 1 6.02 1.20 -9.59
CA HIS A 1 6.26 -0.25 -9.46
C HIS A 1 7.75 -0.58 -9.63
N GLN A 2 8.37 -0.46 -10.81
CA GLN A 2 9.80 -0.84 -11.02
C GLN A 2 10.83 -0.19 -10.06
N ASN A 3 10.67 1.09 -9.65
CA ASN A 3 11.65 1.75 -8.78
C ASN A 3 11.67 1.25 -7.32
N GLN A 4 10.59 0.62 -6.83
CA GLN A 4 10.54 0.18 -5.42
C GLN A 4 11.15 -1.22 -5.26
N GLU A 5 10.98 -2.09 -6.27
CA GLU A 5 11.58 -3.43 -6.30
C GLU A 5 13.12 -3.37 -6.37
N MET A 6 13.68 -2.35 -7.04
CA MET A 6 15.13 -2.11 -7.09
C MET A 6 15.72 -1.58 -5.77
N ALA A 7 14.88 -1.14 -4.82
CA ALA A 7 15.31 -0.59 -3.53
C ALA A 7 15.22 -1.60 -2.37
N GLY A 8 14.67 -2.80 -2.60
CA GLY A 8 14.45 -3.81 -1.55
C GLY A 8 13.30 -3.48 -0.58
N GLU A 9 12.57 -2.40 -0.83
CA GLU A 9 11.49 -1.92 0.04
C GLU A 9 10.12 -2.40 -0.47
N PRO A 10 9.28 -3.00 0.39
CA PRO A 10 7.98 -3.52 -0.02
C PRO A 10 7.08 -2.37 -0.48
N SER A 11 6.41 -2.55 -1.62
CA SER A 11 5.37 -1.62 -2.06
C SER A 11 4.15 -1.79 -1.17
N ILE A 12 3.78 -0.75 -0.41
CA ILE A 12 2.64 -0.76 0.51
C ILE A 12 1.62 0.31 0.11
N LEU A 13 0.38 -0.12 -0.09
CA LEU A 13 -0.79 0.75 -0.22
C LEU A 13 -1.47 0.88 1.14
N LEU A 14 -1.55 2.12 1.63
CA LEU A 14 -2.31 2.45 2.82
C LEU A 14 -3.75 2.85 2.45
N THR A 15 -4.71 2.31 3.20
CA THR A 15 -6.12 2.57 2.96
C THR A 15 -6.93 2.56 4.26
N SER A 16 -8.20 2.93 4.18
CA SER A 16 -9.12 2.83 5.32
C SER A 16 -9.46 1.37 5.63
N GLY A 17 -9.71 1.06 6.91
CA GLY A 17 -9.99 -0.31 7.35
C GLY A 17 -11.15 -0.98 6.59
N MET A 18 -12.18 -0.20 6.23
CA MET A 18 -13.34 -0.68 5.47
C MET A 18 -12.98 -1.17 4.06
N LEU A 19 -12.06 -0.48 3.38
CA LEU A 19 -11.68 -0.78 1.99
C LEU A 19 -10.54 -1.78 1.88
N ARG A 20 -9.82 -2.04 2.98
CA ARG A 20 -8.62 -2.89 3.03
C ARG A 20 -8.83 -4.26 2.37
N THR A 21 -9.92 -4.96 2.68
CA THR A 21 -10.19 -6.31 2.13
C THR A 21 -10.49 -6.29 0.64
N VAL A 22 -11.28 -5.32 0.19
CA VAL A 22 -11.67 -5.20 -1.23
C VAL A 22 -10.46 -4.84 -2.07
N LEU A 23 -9.70 -3.82 -1.64
CA LEU A 23 -8.50 -3.39 -2.35
C LEU A 23 -7.43 -4.48 -2.31
N SER A 24 -7.19 -5.12 -1.17
CA SER A 24 -6.21 -6.23 -1.08
C SER A 24 -6.48 -7.33 -2.11
N ARG A 25 -7.75 -7.71 -2.32
CA ARG A 25 -8.12 -8.68 -3.35
C ARG A 25 -7.88 -8.12 -4.76
N PHE A 26 -8.31 -6.88 -5.01
CA PHE A 26 -8.16 -6.24 -6.32
C PHE A 26 -6.68 -6.11 -6.73
N VAL A 27 -5.83 -5.50 -5.90
CA VAL A 27 -4.41 -5.31 -6.24
C VAL A 27 -3.59 -6.59 -6.24
N LYS A 28 -3.98 -7.63 -5.49
CA LYS A 28 -3.32 -8.94 -5.56
C LYS A 28 -3.32 -9.52 -6.99
N TYR A 29 -4.37 -9.27 -7.76
CA TYR A 29 -4.49 -9.79 -9.12
C TYR A 29 -3.97 -8.83 -10.19
N THR A 30 -3.95 -7.52 -9.92
CA THR A 30 -3.50 -6.52 -10.91
C THR A 30 -2.03 -6.13 -10.75
N ILE A 31 -1.48 -6.20 -9.53
CA ILE A 31 -0.11 -5.77 -9.20
C ILE A 31 0.53 -6.77 -8.22
N PRO A 32 1.17 -7.82 -8.73
CA PRO A 32 1.93 -8.75 -7.91
C PRO A 32 2.98 -8.00 -7.06
N GLY A 33 3.09 -8.35 -5.78
CA GLY A 33 4.07 -7.74 -4.86
C GLY A 33 3.61 -6.49 -4.11
N LEU A 34 2.47 -5.89 -4.48
CA LEU A 34 1.89 -4.76 -3.75
C LEU A 34 1.09 -5.26 -2.53
N ARG A 35 1.50 -4.85 -1.32
CA ARG A 35 0.80 -5.17 -0.07
C ARG A 35 -0.20 -4.07 0.27
N VAL A 36 -1.37 -4.44 0.79
CA VAL A 36 -2.37 -3.47 1.29
C VAL A 36 -2.42 -3.54 2.81
N MET A 37 -2.37 -2.38 3.47
CA MET A 37 -2.51 -2.24 4.92
C MET A 37 -3.52 -1.14 5.27
N SER A 38 -4.24 -1.34 6.38
CA SER A 38 -5.08 -0.30 6.98
C SER A 38 -4.22 0.69 7.78
N TYR A 39 -4.63 1.96 7.83
CA TYR A 39 -4.04 2.93 8.77
C TYR A 39 -4.08 2.44 10.22
N GLN A 40 -5.10 1.66 10.60
CA GLN A 40 -5.24 1.10 11.96
C GLN A 40 -4.25 -0.04 12.25
N GLU A 41 -3.64 -0.64 11.22
CA GLU A 41 -2.61 -1.69 11.37
C GLU A 41 -1.20 -1.09 11.56
N VAL A 42 -1.05 0.24 11.50
CA VAL A 42 0.22 0.95 11.65
C VAL A 42 0.30 1.56 13.06
N PRO A 43 1.31 1.23 13.87
CA PRO A 43 1.52 1.88 15.18
C PRO A 43 1.77 3.38 15.01
N ASP A 44 1.26 4.21 15.93
CA ASP A 44 1.39 5.68 15.88
C ASP A 44 2.84 6.20 15.79
N GLU A 45 3.81 5.40 16.25
CA GLU A 45 5.24 5.75 16.22
C GLU A 45 5.93 5.48 14.87
N ARG A 46 5.24 4.88 13.89
CA ARG A 46 5.86 4.61 12.57
C ARG A 46 5.71 5.83 11.67
N GLN A 47 6.84 6.39 11.25
CA GLN A 47 6.87 7.43 10.22
C GLN A 47 6.43 6.85 8.87
N ILE A 48 5.27 7.29 8.39
CA ILE A 48 4.73 6.91 7.08
C ILE A 48 5.16 7.94 6.05
N LYS A 49 5.90 7.50 5.02
CA LYS A 49 6.18 8.33 3.83
C LYS A 49 5.27 7.90 2.69
N ILE A 50 4.33 8.75 2.30
CA ILE A 50 3.50 8.52 1.11
C ILE A 50 4.38 8.79 -0.11
N VAL A 51 4.76 7.73 -0.81
CA VAL A 51 5.61 7.80 -2.01
C VAL A 51 4.82 7.87 -3.31
N SER A 52 3.51 7.58 -3.26
CA SER A 52 2.58 7.73 -4.37
C SER A 52 1.15 7.69 -3.85
N SER A 53 0.25 8.48 -4.45
CA SER A 53 -1.18 8.45 -4.19
C SER A 53 -1.89 7.93 -5.44
N VAL A 54 -2.79 6.95 -5.27
CA VAL A 54 -3.60 6.44 -6.37
C VAL A 54 -4.88 7.28 -6.43
N GLY A 55 -5.06 8.05 -7.51
CA GLY A 55 -6.30 8.79 -7.76
C GLY A 55 -6.26 10.31 -7.52
N GLN A 56 -5.09 10.93 -7.34
CA GLN A 56 -5.00 12.38 -7.61
C GLN A 56 -4.96 12.57 -9.13
N GLN A 57 -6.03 13.16 -9.66
CA GLN A 57 -6.01 13.82 -10.96
C GLN A 57 -5.02 14.99 -10.94
#